data_AF-A0A935XDS7-F1
#
_entry.id   AF-A0A935XDS7-F1
#
_cell.length_a   1.000
_cell.length_b   1.000
_cell.length_c   1.000
_cell.angle_alpha   90.00
_cell.angle_beta   90.00
_cell.angle_gamma   90.00
#
_symmetry.space_group_name_H-M   'P 1'
#
loop_
_entity.id
_entity.type
_entity.pdbx_description
1 polymer ?
#
loop_
_entity_poly.entity_id
_entity_poly.type
_entity_poly.pdbx_seq_one_letter_code
_entity_poly.pdbx_strand_id
1 'polypeptide(L)'
;MSGISPDMAPAAWDAYHRDVLRRLRPGIPMLIVHLGEDPRPERESFAAHDGGWGADWRARDTRAMSDAEFRRLAQAEGVHLVTWRDLGRATTLCRGNGS
;
A
#
# COMPACT_ATOMS: atom_id res chain seq x y z
N MET A 1 -9.92 -9.97 1.77
CA MET A 1 -9.84 -8.73 0.99
C MET A 1 -9.22 -9.09 -0.34
N SER A 2 -9.98 -8.98 -1.43
CA SER A 2 -9.40 -9.01 -2.76
C SER A 2 -8.63 -7.71 -2.97
N GLY A 3 -7.41 -7.79 -3.51
CA GLY A 3 -6.57 -6.62 -3.79
C GLY A 3 -7.15 -5.72 -4.88
N ILE A 4 -6.44 -4.64 -5.20
CA ILE A 4 -6.79 -3.78 -6.33
C ILE A 4 -6.61 -4.55 -7.64
N SER A 5 -7.65 -4.50 -8.50
CA SER A 5 -7.66 -5.08 -9.85
C SER A 5 -7.61 -3.96 -10.89
N PRO A 6 -7.02 -4.19 -12.07
CA PRO A 6 -7.08 -3.30 -13.24
C PRO A 6 -8.51 -2.97 -13.69
N ASP A 7 -9.49 -3.84 -13.39
CA ASP A 7 -10.90 -3.60 -13.74
C ASP A 7 -11.58 -2.58 -12.81
N MET A 8 -10.91 -2.15 -11.74
CA MET A 8 -11.46 -1.17 -10.81
C MET A 8 -11.56 0.21 -11.48
N ALA A 9 -12.74 0.82 -11.42
CA ALA A 9 -12.93 2.18 -11.90
C ALA A 9 -11.95 3.14 -11.18
N PRO A 10 -11.26 4.04 -11.90
CA PRO A 10 -10.28 4.95 -11.30
C PRO A 10 -10.84 5.80 -10.14
N ALA A 11 -12.12 6.17 -10.20
CA ALA A 11 -12.77 6.94 -9.14
C ALA A 11 -12.97 6.16 -7.82
N ALA A 12 -12.95 4.82 -7.87
CA ALA A 12 -13.10 3.97 -6.69
C ALA A 12 -11.78 3.73 -5.94
N TRP A 13 -10.64 4.15 -6.51
CA TRP A 13 -9.30 3.83 -5.99
C TRP A 13 -9.04 4.39 -4.59
N ASP A 14 -9.39 5.66 -4.38
CA ASP A 14 -9.22 6.34 -3.09
C ASP A 14 -10.16 5.74 -2.04
N ALA A 15 -11.41 5.49 -2.42
CA ALA A 15 -12.40 4.86 -1.54
C ALA A 15 -11.95 3.48 -1.08
N TYR A 16 -11.37 2.67 -1.98
CA TYR A 16 -10.80 1.37 -1.63
C TYR A 16 -9.71 1.49 -0.56
N HIS A 17 -8.72 2.37 -0.75
CA HIS A 17 -7.62 2.53 0.20
C HIS A 17 -8.10 3.00 1.58
N ARG A 18 -9.04 3.94 1.61
CA ARG A 18 -9.61 4.44 2.87
C ARG A 18 -10.44 3.37 3.59
N ASP A 19 -11.17 2.55 2.83
CA ASP A 19 -11.92 1.41 3.38
C ASP A 19 -10.98 0.32 3.92
N VAL A 20 -9.80 0.11 3.31
CA VAL A 20 -8.77 -0.76 3.87
C VAL A 20 -8.38 -0.33 5.28
N LEU A 21 -8.04 0.95 5.48
CA LEU A 21 -7.65 1.48 6.79
C LEU A 21 -8.74 1.28 7.86
N ARG A 22 -10.00 1.61 7.52
CA ARG A 22 -11.14 1.50 8.44
C ARG A 22 -11.49 0.07 8.85
N ARG A 23 -11.07 -0.92 8.05
CA ARG A 23 -11.37 -2.34 8.27
C ARG A 23 -10.20 -3.12 8.87
N LEU A 24 -9.08 -2.46 9.15
CA LEU A 24 -7.95 -3.11 9.80
C LEU A 24 -8.36 -3.59 11.19
N ARG A 25 -8.06 -4.86 11.48
CA ARG A 25 -8.16 -5.40 12.84
C ARG A 25 -6.84 -5.19 13.56
N PRO A 26 -6.84 -5.11 14.90
CA PRO A 26 -5.60 -5.08 15.68
C PRO A 26 -4.65 -6.22 15.28
N GLY A 27 -3.36 -5.92 15.11
CA GLY A 27 -2.33 -6.87 14.67
C GLY A 27 -1.28 -6.21 13.78
N ILE A 28 -0.58 -7.02 12.97
CA ILE A 28 0.42 -6.57 11.99
C ILE A 28 -0.11 -6.85 10.57
N PRO A 29 -1.06 -6.06 10.07
CA PRO A 29 -1.52 -6.18 8.68
C PRO A 29 -0.43 -5.71 7.72
N MET A 30 -0.39 -6.32 6.54
CA MET A 30 0.50 -5.92 5.44
C MET A 30 -0.35 -5.50 4.24
N LEU A 31 -0.13 -4.27 3.77
CA LEU A 31 -0.67 -3.77 2.51
C LEU A 31 0.48 -3.69 1.51
N ILE A 32 0.35 -4.41 0.38
CA ILE A 32 1.31 -4.37 -0.73
C ILE A 32 0.76 -3.41 -1.78
N VAL A 33 1.60 -2.48 -2.22
CA VAL A 33 1.28 -1.46 -3.24
C VAL A 33 2.35 -1.48 -4.34
N HIS A 34 2.01 -1.00 -5.53
CA HIS A 34 2.92 -0.93 -6.66
C HIS A 34 3.07 0.51 -7.11
N LEU A 35 4.06 1.19 -6.54
CA LEU A 35 4.31 2.59 -6.85
C LEU A 35 4.95 2.73 -8.24
N GLY A 36 4.55 3.78 -8.94
CA GLY A 36 5.11 4.23 -10.22
C GLY A 36 4.51 5.58 -10.62
N GLU A 37 4.94 6.11 -11.74
CA GLU A 37 4.38 7.30 -12.36
C GLU A 37 3.77 6.94 -13.73
N ASP A 38 3.22 7.92 -14.45
CA ASP A 38 2.66 7.71 -15.80
C ASP A 38 3.30 8.58 -16.92
N PRO A 39 4.61 8.89 -16.90
CA PRO A 39 5.26 9.54 -18.02
C PRO A 39 5.52 8.53 -19.16
N ARG A 40 5.81 9.06 -20.36
CA ARG A 40 6.10 8.25 -21.57
C ARG A 40 7.12 7.12 -21.33
N PRO A 41 8.27 7.33 -20.66
CA PRO A 41 9.24 6.26 -20.43
C PRO A 41 8.70 5.10 -19.58
N GLU A 42 7.86 5.39 -18.57
CA GLU A 42 7.27 4.33 -17.74
C GLU A 42 6.18 3.58 -18.50
N ARG A 43 5.35 4.28 -19.28
CA ARG A 43 4.37 3.64 -20.18
C ARG A 43 5.03 2.66 -21.14
N GLU A 44 6.16 3.05 -21.74
CA GLU A 44 6.94 2.18 -22.63
C GLU A 44 7.52 0.97 -21.88
N SER A 45 8.02 1.18 -20.66
CA SER A 45 8.59 0.11 -19.82
C SER A 45 7.55 -0.93 -19.41
N PHE A 46 6.29 -0.52 -19.22
CA PHE A 46 5.19 -1.41 -18.86
C PHE A 46 4.30 -1.81 -20.04
N ALA A 47 4.67 -1.47 -21.28
CA ALA A 47 3.84 -1.74 -22.46
C ALA A 47 3.56 -3.23 -22.70
N ALA A 48 4.44 -4.12 -22.23
CA ALA A 48 4.26 -5.58 -22.31
C ALA A 48 3.43 -6.17 -21.15
N HIS A 49 3.00 -5.35 -20.18
CA HIS A 49 2.11 -5.80 -19.12
C HIS A 49 0.66 -5.75 -19.61
N ASP A 50 0.21 -6.87 -20.17
CA ASP A 50 -1.18 -7.04 -20.59
C ASP A 50 -2.14 -6.98 -19.39
N GLY A 51 -3.41 -6.68 -19.67
CA GLY A 51 -4.49 -6.76 -18.67
C GLY A 51 -4.61 -5.55 -17.75
N GLY A 52 -4.12 -4.37 -18.15
CA GLY A 52 -4.35 -3.11 -17.41
C GLY A 52 -3.43 -2.88 -16.21
N TRP A 53 -2.37 -3.69 -16.05
CA TRP A 53 -1.31 -3.49 -15.06
C TRP A 53 -0.21 -2.58 -15.59
N GLY A 54 -0.60 -1.46 -16.20
CA GLY A 54 0.31 -0.50 -16.85
C GLY A 54 0.92 0.53 -15.90
N ALA A 55 1.53 1.57 -16.47
CA ALA A 55 2.07 2.71 -15.74
C ALA A 55 0.95 3.51 -15.03
N ASP A 56 -0.18 3.69 -15.70
CA ASP A 56 -1.36 4.39 -15.16
C ASP A 56 -1.93 3.71 -13.91
N TRP A 57 -1.93 2.37 -13.86
CA TRP A 57 -2.32 1.57 -12.71
C TRP A 57 -1.42 1.83 -11.49
N ARG A 58 -0.09 1.86 -11.71
CA ARG A 58 0.91 2.16 -10.66
C ARG A 58 0.88 3.61 -10.18
N ALA A 59 0.63 4.54 -11.11
CA ALA A 59 0.48 5.96 -10.79
C ALA A 59 -0.69 6.23 -9.84
N ARG A 60 -1.77 5.44 -9.93
CA ARG A 60 -2.91 5.54 -8.99
C ARG A 60 -2.52 5.12 -7.57
N ASP A 61 -1.73 4.06 -7.41
CA ASP A 61 -1.18 3.66 -6.11
C ASP A 61 -0.27 4.76 -5.53
N THR A 62 0.63 5.33 -6.34
CA THR A 62 1.48 6.46 -5.90
C THR A 62 0.65 7.65 -5.42
N ARG A 63 -0.40 8.01 -6.16
CA ARG A 63 -1.28 9.12 -5.78
C ARG A 63 -1.99 8.85 -4.45
N ALA A 64 -2.51 7.63 -4.24
CA ALA A 64 -3.16 7.25 -2.99
C ALA A 64 -2.19 7.27 -1.80
N MET A 65 -0.98 6.73 -1.98
CA MET A 65 0.02 6.64 -0.92
C MET A 65 0.68 8.00 -0.59
N SER A 66 0.64 8.95 -1.53
CA SER A 66 1.18 10.30 -1.34
C SER A 66 0.15 11.31 -0.82
N ASP A 67 -1.11 10.90 -0.65
CA ASP A 67 -2.18 11.77 -0.16
C ASP A 67 -2.01 12.08 1.34
N ALA A 68 -1.92 13.36 1.68
CA ALA A 68 -1.85 13.82 3.05
C ALA A 68 -3.11 13.45 3.85
N GLU A 69 -4.28 13.36 3.22
CA GLU A 69 -5.49 12.90 3.90
C GLU A 69 -5.47 11.42 4.23
N PHE A 70 -4.95 10.58 3.32
CA PHE A 70 -4.76 9.16 3.58
C PHE A 70 -3.86 8.95 4.80
N ARG A 71 -2.77 9.71 4.90
CA ARG A 71 -1.88 9.69 6.06
C ARG A 71 -2.59 10.14 7.35
N ARG A 72 -3.38 11.22 7.30
CA ARG A 72 -4.16 11.70 8.46
C ARG A 72 -5.19 10.66 8.91
N LEU A 73 -5.88 10.02 7.96
CA LEU A 73 -6.83 8.95 8.25
C LEU A 73 -6.14 7.77 8.93
N ALA A 74 -4.99 7.30 8.41
CA ALA A 74 -4.25 6.21 9.01
C ALA A 74 -3.90 6.49 10.48
N GLN A 75 -3.45 7.72 10.78
CA GLN A 75 -3.17 8.14 12.16
C GLN A 75 -4.43 8.16 13.03
N ALA A 76 -5.55 8.66 12.50
CA ALA A 76 -6.82 8.71 13.22
C ALA A 76 -7.40 7.31 13.52
N GLU A 77 -7.20 6.35 12.63
CA GLU A 77 -7.56 4.94 12.81
C GLU A 77 -6.54 4.15 13.68
N GLY A 78 -5.54 4.83 14.26
CA GLY A 78 -4.55 4.20 15.14
C GLY A 78 -3.52 3.33 14.41
N VAL A 79 -3.33 3.53 13.11
CA VAL A 79 -2.36 2.77 12.31
C VAL A 79 -0.96 3.32 12.52
N HIS A 80 -0.07 2.44 12.98
CA HIS A 80 1.36 2.73 13.10
C HIS A 80 2.12 2.07 11.96
N LEU A 81 2.78 2.88 11.13
CA LEU A 81 3.67 2.36 10.10
C LEU A 81 4.92 1.78 10.75
N VAL A 82 5.19 0.51 10.45
CA VAL A 82 6.39 -0.20 10.90
C VAL A 82 7.20 -0.67 9.71
N THR A 83 8.51 -0.74 9.88
CA THR A 83 9.43 -1.30 8.90
C THR A 83 9.78 -2.74 9.24
N TRP A 84 10.26 -3.49 8.25
CA TRP A 84 10.85 -4.82 8.50
C TRP A 84 11.96 -4.80 9.54
N ARG A 85 12.72 -3.69 9.62
CA ARG A 85 13.76 -3.51 10.65
C ARG A 85 13.15 -3.43 12.05
N ASP A 86 12.00 -2.80 12.23
CA ASP A 86 11.33 -2.70 13.53
C ASP A 86 10.84 -4.06 14.01
N LEU A 87 10.26 -4.85 13.10
CA LEU A 87 9.86 -6.24 13.37
C LEU A 87 11.08 -7.10 13.71
N GLY A 88 12.18 -6.97 12.96
CA GLY A 88 13.44 -7.66 13.25
C GLY A 88 13.94 -7.38 14.67
N ARG A 89 13.97 -6.11 15.10
CA ARG A 89 14.37 -5.73 16.47
C ARG A 89 13.44 -6.34 17.53
N ALA A 90 12.13 -6.34 17.30
CA ALA A 90 11.17 -6.97 18.21
C ALA A 90 11.42 -8.48 18.35
N THR A 91 11.77 -9.18 17.27
CA THR A 91 12.06 -10.62 17.33
C THR A 91 13.36 -10.94 18.08
N THR A 92 14.36 -10.05 18.05
CA THR A 92 15.59 -10.22 18.84
C THR A 92 15.33 -10.06 20.33
N LEU A 93 14.45 -9.13 20.73
CA LEU A 93 14.05 -8.94 22.13
C LEU A 93 13.39 -10.19 22.71
N CYS A 94 12.59 -10.92 21.92
CA CYS A 94 11.99 -12.18 22.34
C CYS A 94 13.00 -13.35 22.43
N ARG A 95 14.21 -13.21 21.87
CA ARG A 95 15.26 -14.26 21.87
C ARG A 95 16.34 -14.06 22.93
N GLY A 96 16.37 -12.93 23.62
CA GLY A 96 17.37 -12.61 24.65
C GLY A 96 16.71 -12.24 25.97
N ASN A 97 16.17 -13.24 26.68
CA ASN A 97 15.96 -13.28 28.14
C ASN A 97 15.42 -14.66 28.59
N GLY A 98 15.93 -15.73 27.95
CA GLY A 98 15.83 -17.08 28.48
C GLY A 98 17.14 -17.36 29.21
N SER A 99 17.05 -17.41 30.54
CA SER A 99 18.01 -17.93 31.52
C SER A 99 18.82 -19.13 31.03
#